data_AF-A0A7C0WYP3-F1
#
_entry.id   AF-A0A7C0WYP3-F1
#
_cell.length_a   1.000
_cell.length_b   1.000
_cell.length_c   1.000
_cell.angle_alpha   90.00
_cell.angle_beta   90.00
_cell.angle_gamma   90.00
#
_symmetry.space_group_name_H-M   'P 1'
#
loop_
_entity.id
_entity.type
_entity.pdbx_description
1 polymer ?
#
loop_
_entity_poly.entity_id
_entity_poly.type
_entity_poly.pdbx_seq_one_letter_code
_entity_poly.pdbx_strand_id
1 'polypeptide(L)'
;MKYSNLGIDIGSSYLKIWHEDSDLRPIYSKIMHHRGSPKELLLKEIDSMKVQDARVCISGNIEGDGIEKWRYDGTLAEVEYLRSNYELRKLLIMGAQNIELIEIDPKGRIVSYQTNPPCASGTGSFLDEQMKRLGLSMEDISSIPIDEDAPLVATRCAVFAKTDLIHLQQEGYSPQAMYNGLCQGMVISGLKSVFGGRIPDGKGILAAGGLLANPHIRHYLSKRMPFITIAENPAFFRSIALARMAKAKNHNGFDGLVQALTSLKPISFEASDAKPLVLEKSSFPAREMRRDKDGLGNEIWHDLSKGEVLDAFLGVDIGSTSTKAVLVDNSNTIRVDIYTKTSGKPIDATRSIFASIKTLSEELNIKLNITACGTTGSGRKLIGEIIGADAIINEITAHARGALTLDRNVESIFEIGGQDSKFIRLEQGRIVDVNMNYVCAAGTGSFVEEQADILDMKLDDIG
;
A
#
# COMPACT_ATOMS: atom_id res chain seq x y z
N MET A 1 -25.80 -0.56 -40.62
CA MET A 1 -25.94 -0.58 -39.15
C MET A 1 -24.91 0.37 -38.56
N LYS A 2 -25.27 1.22 -37.61
CA LYS A 2 -24.33 2.12 -36.91
C LYS A 2 -23.63 1.29 -35.83
N TYR A 3 -22.41 0.80 -36.11
CA TYR A 3 -21.58 0.11 -35.11
C TYR A 3 -21.18 1.09 -34.00
N SER A 4 -21.28 0.65 -32.74
CA SER A 4 -20.71 1.33 -31.59
C SER A 4 -19.20 1.04 -31.48
N ASN A 5 -18.46 1.83 -30.69
CA ASN A 5 -17.01 1.67 -30.54
C ASN A 5 -16.65 1.46 -29.06
N LEU A 6 -15.83 0.46 -28.79
CA LEU A 6 -15.44 0.02 -27.45
C LEU A 6 -13.91 0.05 -27.33
N GLY A 7 -13.42 0.72 -26.31
CA GLY A 7 -12.01 0.74 -25.94
C GLY A 7 -11.81 0.20 -24.54
N ILE A 8 -10.88 -0.76 -24.41
CA ILE A 8 -10.61 -1.46 -23.15
C ILE A 8 -9.12 -1.30 -22.83
N ASP A 9 -8.81 -0.56 -21.78
CA ASP A 9 -7.46 -0.41 -21.24
C ASP A 9 -7.30 -1.34 -20.04
N ILE A 10 -6.53 -2.41 -20.21
CA ILE A 10 -6.18 -3.34 -19.14
C ILE A 10 -4.85 -2.88 -18.55
N GLY A 11 -4.93 -1.91 -17.63
CA GLY A 11 -3.77 -1.43 -16.91
C GLY A 11 -3.17 -2.49 -15.98
N SER A 12 -2.17 -2.08 -15.23
CA SER A 12 -1.47 -2.94 -14.28
C SER A 12 -2.28 -3.30 -13.02
N SER A 13 -3.19 -2.41 -12.63
CA SER A 13 -4.01 -2.54 -11.41
C SER A 13 -5.49 -2.31 -11.68
N TYR A 14 -5.81 -1.61 -12.78
CA TYR A 14 -7.16 -1.16 -13.13
C TYR A 14 -7.52 -1.54 -14.55
N LEU A 15 -8.75 -2.02 -14.70
CA LEU A 15 -9.44 -2.17 -15.97
C LEU A 15 -10.28 -0.91 -16.23
N LYS A 16 -10.13 -0.29 -17.40
CA LYS A 16 -10.91 0.89 -17.81
C LYS A 16 -11.62 0.63 -19.13
N ILE A 17 -12.94 0.74 -19.11
CA ILE A 17 -13.80 0.50 -20.26
C ILE A 17 -14.43 1.82 -20.68
N TRP A 18 -14.40 2.11 -21.97
CA TRP A 18 -15.12 3.21 -22.59
C TRP A 18 -15.90 2.72 -23.81
N HIS A 19 -17.22 2.93 -23.79
CA HIS A 19 -18.13 2.55 -24.86
C HIS A 19 -18.88 3.78 -25.35
N GLU A 20 -18.89 3.97 -26.67
CA GLU A 20 -19.52 5.13 -27.31
C GLU A 20 -20.29 4.73 -28.57
N ASP A 21 -21.30 5.55 -28.92
CA ASP A 21 -22.07 5.35 -30.13
C ASP A 21 -21.30 5.75 -31.41
N SER A 22 -21.92 5.60 -32.58
CA SER A 22 -21.29 5.98 -33.85
C SER A 22 -20.99 7.47 -33.95
N ASP A 23 -21.75 8.28 -33.21
CA ASP A 23 -21.71 9.74 -33.17
C ASP A 23 -20.81 10.23 -32.04
N LEU A 24 -20.01 9.31 -31.46
CA LEU A 24 -18.95 9.57 -30.49
C LEU A 24 -19.45 10.00 -29.10
N ARG A 25 -20.72 9.72 -28.78
CA ARG A 25 -21.32 10.01 -27.48
C ARG A 25 -21.09 8.85 -26.52
N PRO A 26 -20.72 9.10 -25.25
CA PRO A 26 -20.54 8.04 -24.26
C PRO A 26 -21.85 7.31 -24.01
N ILE A 27 -21.82 5.98 -24.10
CA ILE A 27 -22.90 5.06 -23.72
C ILE A 27 -22.61 4.53 -22.31
N TYR A 28 -21.37 4.13 -22.07
CA TYR A 28 -20.96 3.46 -20.84
C TYR A 28 -19.47 3.69 -20.58
N SER A 29 -19.11 3.90 -19.32
CA SER A 29 -17.71 4.02 -18.89
C SER A 29 -17.54 3.50 -17.48
N LYS A 30 -16.49 2.71 -17.23
CA LYS A 30 -16.21 2.17 -15.89
C LYS A 30 -14.73 1.95 -15.64
N ILE A 31 -14.30 2.22 -14.42
CA ILE A 31 -12.95 1.94 -13.89
C ILE A 31 -13.11 0.93 -12.76
N MET A 32 -12.34 -0.15 -12.78
CA MET A 32 -12.43 -1.19 -11.78
C MET A 32 -11.05 -1.72 -11.43
N HIS A 33 -10.77 -1.94 -10.15
CA HIS A 33 -9.52 -2.54 -9.69
C HIS A 33 -9.59 -4.06 -9.86
N HIS A 34 -8.66 -4.67 -10.61
CA HIS A 34 -8.75 -6.10 -10.95
C HIS A 34 -8.06 -7.06 -10.00
N ARG A 35 -7.24 -6.58 -9.05
CA ARG A 35 -6.58 -7.40 -7.99
C ARG A 35 -5.90 -8.66 -8.56
N GLY A 36 -5.17 -8.51 -9.67
CA GLY A 36 -4.49 -9.64 -10.33
C GLY A 36 -5.35 -10.51 -11.26
N SER A 37 -6.67 -10.31 -11.33
CA SER A 37 -7.60 -11.09 -12.18
C SER A 37 -8.32 -10.24 -13.25
N PRO A 38 -7.59 -9.57 -14.16
CA PRO A 38 -8.18 -8.66 -15.15
C PRO A 38 -9.12 -9.36 -16.15
N LYS A 39 -8.84 -10.62 -16.50
CA LYS A 39 -9.65 -11.41 -17.45
C LYS A 39 -11.03 -11.71 -16.86
N GLU A 40 -11.07 -12.27 -15.65
CA GLU A 40 -12.31 -12.65 -14.97
C GLU A 40 -13.19 -11.42 -14.75
N LEU A 41 -12.59 -10.31 -14.32
CA LEU A 41 -13.30 -9.06 -14.13
C LEU A 41 -13.84 -8.48 -15.44
N LEU A 42 -13.05 -8.55 -16.52
CA LEU A 42 -13.49 -8.08 -17.84
C LEU A 42 -14.68 -8.89 -18.36
N LEU A 43 -14.63 -10.23 -18.28
CA LEU A 43 -15.73 -11.10 -18.70
C LEU A 43 -17.02 -10.79 -17.91
N LYS A 44 -16.90 -10.66 -16.59
CA LYS A 44 -18.03 -10.31 -15.73
C LYS A 44 -18.67 -8.96 -16.11
N GLU A 45 -17.85 -7.96 -16.47
CA GLU A 45 -18.38 -6.66 -16.84
C GLU A 45 -18.98 -6.65 -18.25
N ILE A 46 -18.38 -7.36 -19.20
CA ILE A 46 -18.92 -7.49 -20.56
C ILE A 46 -20.35 -8.05 -20.53
N ASP A 47 -20.61 -9.08 -19.72
CA ASP A 47 -21.94 -9.67 -19.56
C ASP A 47 -22.97 -8.64 -19.05
N SER A 48 -22.53 -7.67 -18.25
CA SER A 48 -23.37 -6.60 -17.71
C SER A 48 -23.74 -5.55 -18.76
N MET A 49 -22.82 -5.26 -19.69
CA MET A 49 -22.93 -4.15 -20.63
C MET A 49 -23.92 -4.42 -21.79
N LYS A 50 -24.29 -5.68 -22.04
CA LYS A 50 -25.19 -6.10 -23.14
C LYS A 50 -24.79 -5.50 -24.50
N VAL A 51 -23.49 -5.42 -24.77
CA VAL A 51 -22.96 -4.88 -26.03
C VAL A 51 -23.33 -5.81 -27.18
N GLN A 52 -23.90 -5.25 -28.25
CA GLN A 52 -24.16 -5.94 -29.52
C GLN A 52 -23.47 -5.17 -30.63
N ASP A 53 -22.80 -5.88 -31.54
CA ASP A 53 -22.19 -5.30 -32.75
C ASP A 53 -21.32 -4.05 -32.48
N ALA A 54 -20.25 -4.23 -31.69
CA ALA A 54 -19.26 -3.18 -31.43
C ALA A 54 -17.93 -3.44 -32.16
N ARG A 55 -17.31 -2.35 -32.59
CA ARG A 55 -15.88 -2.33 -32.91
C ARG A 55 -15.09 -2.29 -31.61
N VAL A 56 -14.02 -3.07 -31.50
CA VAL A 56 -13.24 -3.14 -30.26
C VAL A 56 -11.74 -3.10 -30.49
N CYS A 57 -11.07 -2.32 -29.64
CA CYS A 57 -9.63 -2.35 -29.45
C CYS A 57 -9.32 -2.46 -27.96
N ILE A 58 -8.29 -3.25 -27.65
CA ILE A 58 -7.81 -3.47 -26.29
C ILE A 58 -6.33 -3.10 -26.21
N SER A 59 -5.86 -2.71 -25.02
CA SER A 59 -4.43 -2.54 -24.71
C SER A 59 -4.13 -3.12 -23.33
N GLY A 60 -2.87 -3.44 -23.09
CA GLY A 60 -2.36 -3.79 -21.76
C GLY A 60 -2.37 -5.29 -21.42
N ASN A 61 -2.37 -5.64 -20.14
CA ASN A 61 -1.87 -6.93 -19.66
C ASN A 61 -2.97 -7.99 -19.49
N ILE A 62 -3.31 -8.68 -20.59
CA ILE A 62 -3.87 -10.03 -20.57
C ILE A 62 -2.97 -10.87 -21.46
N GLU A 63 -2.38 -11.93 -20.92
CA GLU A 63 -1.55 -12.87 -21.67
C GLU A 63 -2.39 -14.04 -22.17
N GLY A 64 -2.07 -14.50 -23.38
CA GLY A 64 -2.65 -15.72 -23.95
C GLY A 64 -2.98 -15.61 -25.44
N ASP A 65 -2.93 -16.75 -26.12
CA ASP A 65 -3.10 -16.83 -27.56
C ASP A 65 -4.54 -16.46 -28.00
N GLY A 66 -4.65 -15.71 -29.11
CA GLY A 66 -5.92 -15.47 -29.80
C GLY A 66 -6.56 -14.09 -29.60
N ILE A 67 -6.09 -13.27 -28.64
CA ILE A 67 -6.60 -11.90 -28.45
C ILE A 67 -5.81 -10.82 -29.21
N GLU A 68 -4.68 -11.17 -29.80
CA GLU A 68 -3.74 -10.24 -30.46
C GLU A 68 -4.36 -9.41 -31.58
N LYS A 69 -5.37 -9.95 -32.27
CA LYS A 69 -6.05 -9.20 -33.35
C LYS A 69 -6.75 -7.94 -32.85
N TRP A 70 -7.25 -7.91 -31.60
CA TRP A 70 -7.86 -6.72 -31.00
C TRP A 70 -6.88 -5.84 -30.25
N ARG A 71 -5.64 -6.32 -30.07
CA ARG A 71 -4.62 -5.58 -29.35
C ARG A 71 -4.15 -4.39 -30.20
N TYR A 72 -4.03 -3.25 -29.54
CA TYR A 72 -3.37 -2.09 -30.08
C TYR A 72 -2.45 -1.50 -29.01
N ASP A 73 -1.37 -0.85 -29.46
CA ASP A 73 -0.46 -0.18 -28.55
C ASP A 73 -1.18 1.04 -27.94
N GLY A 74 -1.34 1.03 -26.61
CA GLY A 74 -2.04 2.08 -25.89
C GLY A 74 -1.39 3.45 -26.04
N THR A 75 -0.06 3.52 -26.03
CA THR A 75 0.71 4.76 -26.18
C THR A 75 0.49 5.35 -27.57
N LEU A 76 0.53 4.52 -28.62
CA LEU A 76 0.25 4.96 -29.98
C LEU A 76 -1.21 5.42 -30.15
N ALA A 77 -2.17 4.74 -29.51
CA ALA A 77 -3.56 5.21 -29.52
C ALA A 77 -3.68 6.62 -28.90
N GLU A 78 -3.08 6.83 -27.73
CA GLU A 78 -3.10 8.13 -27.04
C GLU A 78 -2.43 9.24 -27.85
N VAL A 79 -1.31 8.95 -28.52
CA VAL A 79 -0.64 9.89 -29.42
C VAL A 79 -1.53 10.25 -30.61
N GLU A 80 -2.20 9.27 -31.23
CA GLU A 80 -3.09 9.52 -32.37
C GLU A 80 -4.32 10.33 -31.95
N TYR A 81 -4.84 10.07 -30.75
CA TYR A 81 -5.93 10.83 -30.17
C TYR A 81 -5.52 12.26 -29.82
N LEU A 82 -4.35 12.45 -29.20
CA LEU A 82 -3.77 13.78 -28.97
C LEU A 82 -3.70 14.58 -30.28
N ARG A 83 -3.10 13.99 -31.32
CA ARG A 83 -2.87 14.61 -32.63
C ARG A 83 -4.17 15.02 -33.33
N SER A 84 -5.23 14.23 -33.15
CA SER A 84 -6.51 14.43 -33.84
C SER A 84 -7.43 15.42 -33.14
N ASN A 85 -7.22 15.65 -31.84
CA ASN A 85 -8.15 16.39 -30.99
C ASN A 85 -7.56 17.62 -30.31
N TYR A 86 -6.24 17.79 -30.29
CA TYR A 86 -5.56 18.88 -29.60
C TYR A 86 -4.44 19.49 -30.45
N GLU A 87 -4.26 20.80 -30.38
CA GLU A 87 -3.11 21.51 -30.98
C GLU A 87 -1.85 21.45 -30.07
N LEU A 88 -1.66 20.31 -29.40
CA LEU A 88 -0.61 20.09 -28.41
C LEU A 88 0.32 18.97 -28.87
N ARG A 89 1.57 19.01 -28.40
CA ARG A 89 2.62 18.04 -28.81
C ARG A 89 3.27 17.29 -27.66
N LYS A 90 2.86 17.61 -26.44
CA LYS A 90 3.35 16.97 -25.22
C LYS A 90 2.20 16.36 -24.46
N LEU A 91 2.32 15.09 -24.11
CA LEU A 91 1.36 14.35 -23.32
C LEU A 91 2.03 13.87 -22.04
N LEU A 92 1.54 14.34 -20.90
CA LEU A 92 1.89 13.88 -19.56
C LEU A 92 0.82 12.88 -19.11
N ILE A 93 1.20 11.62 -18.92
CA ILE A 93 0.30 10.57 -18.43
C ILE A 93 0.64 10.31 -16.97
N MET A 94 -0.33 10.52 -16.07
CA MET A 94 -0.21 10.17 -14.66
C MET A 94 -1.02 8.89 -14.37
N GLY A 95 -0.34 7.75 -14.45
CA GLY A 95 -0.94 6.41 -14.35
C GLY A 95 -0.83 5.75 -12.97
N ALA A 96 -1.30 4.51 -12.90
CA ALA A 96 -1.26 3.70 -11.69
C ALA A 96 0.15 3.22 -11.34
N GLN A 97 0.97 2.85 -12.33
CA GLN A 97 2.36 2.40 -12.13
C GLN A 97 3.42 3.29 -12.79
N ASN A 98 3.02 4.10 -13.78
CA ASN A 98 3.95 4.92 -14.53
C ASN A 98 3.45 6.37 -14.62
N ILE A 99 4.39 7.29 -14.56
CA ILE A 99 4.27 8.69 -14.96
C ILE A 99 5.10 8.84 -16.23
N GLU A 100 4.45 9.21 -17.33
CA GLU A 100 5.06 9.22 -18.66
C GLU A 100 4.98 10.62 -19.27
N LEU A 101 6.03 11.05 -19.95
CA LEU A 101 6.04 12.26 -20.76
C LEU A 101 6.42 11.91 -22.19
N ILE A 102 5.49 12.16 -23.10
CA ILE A 102 5.62 11.86 -24.53
C ILE A 102 5.67 13.19 -25.28
N GLU A 103 6.66 13.35 -26.15
CA GLU A 103 6.75 14.48 -27.08
C GLU A 103 6.67 13.98 -28.52
N ILE A 104 5.83 14.63 -29.32
CA ILE A 104 5.62 14.30 -30.73
C ILE A 104 6.02 15.44 -31.66
N ASP A 105 6.47 15.08 -32.87
CA ASP A 105 6.71 16.03 -33.95
C ASP A 105 5.39 16.46 -34.64
N PRO A 106 5.42 17.44 -35.58
CA PRO A 106 4.21 17.83 -36.32
C PRO A 106 3.55 16.71 -37.13
N LYS A 107 4.25 15.61 -37.40
CA LYS A 107 3.75 14.44 -38.13
C LYS A 107 3.18 13.36 -37.20
N GLY A 108 3.21 13.57 -35.88
CA GLY A 108 2.73 12.60 -34.89
C GLY A 108 3.75 11.54 -34.49
N ARG A 109 5.03 11.69 -34.87
CA ARG A 109 6.08 10.73 -34.50
C ARG A 109 6.61 11.06 -33.12
N ILE A 110 6.76 10.05 -32.25
CA ILE A 110 7.36 10.20 -30.92
C ILE A 110 8.84 10.55 -31.09
N VAL A 111 9.25 11.71 -30.58
CA VAL A 111 10.65 12.19 -30.60
C VAL A 111 11.32 12.13 -29.23
N SER A 112 10.52 12.07 -28.17
CA SER A 112 11.01 11.85 -26.80
C SER A 112 9.96 11.07 -26.01
N TYR A 113 10.43 10.14 -25.20
CA TYR A 113 9.63 9.39 -24.24
C TYR A 113 10.41 9.30 -22.93
N GLN A 114 9.85 9.83 -21.86
CA GLN A 114 10.40 9.74 -20.50
C GLN A 114 9.39 9.06 -19.59
N THR A 115 9.86 8.21 -18.70
CA THR A 115 9.02 7.54 -17.71
C THR A 115 9.77 7.44 -16.39
N ASN A 116 9.06 7.36 -15.27
CA ASN A 116 9.69 7.04 -13.99
C ASN A 116 10.35 5.66 -14.03
N PRO A 117 11.42 5.43 -13.25
CA PRO A 117 11.92 4.09 -12.99
C PRO A 117 10.80 3.19 -12.40
N PRO A 118 10.94 1.85 -12.41
CA PRO A 118 9.95 0.88 -11.90
C PRO A 118 9.56 1.00 -10.41
N CYS A 119 9.93 2.09 -9.75
CA CYS A 119 9.55 2.43 -8.39
C CYS A 119 8.15 3.08 -8.38
N ALA A 120 7.27 2.61 -7.49
CA ALA A 120 5.89 3.08 -7.34
C ALA A 120 5.75 4.55 -6.86
N SER A 121 6.85 5.23 -6.53
CA SER A 121 6.80 6.61 -6.04
C SER A 121 6.13 7.57 -7.04
N GLY A 122 5.09 8.26 -6.59
CA GLY A 122 4.37 9.26 -7.39
C GLY A 122 3.26 8.69 -8.30
N THR A 123 2.97 7.39 -8.22
CA THR A 123 1.99 6.70 -9.08
C THR A 123 0.69 6.39 -8.32
N GLY A 124 -0.40 6.07 -9.03
CA GLY A 124 -1.68 5.76 -8.38
C GLY A 124 -1.66 4.57 -7.42
N SER A 125 -0.93 3.50 -7.73
CA SER A 125 -0.82 2.34 -6.85
C SER A 125 -0.16 2.68 -5.50
N PHE A 126 0.78 3.63 -5.49
CA PHE A 126 1.37 4.14 -4.26
C PHE A 126 0.35 4.93 -3.44
N LEU A 127 -0.50 5.74 -4.07
CA LEU A 127 -1.58 6.43 -3.38
C LEU A 127 -2.53 5.44 -2.72
N ASP A 128 -2.96 4.42 -3.47
CA ASP A 128 -3.89 3.38 -2.97
C ASP A 128 -3.30 2.68 -1.73
N GLU A 129 -2.01 2.35 -1.77
CA GLU A 129 -1.30 1.74 -0.64
C GLU A 129 -1.26 2.66 0.58
N GLN A 130 -0.89 3.93 0.41
CA GLN A 130 -0.79 4.86 1.53
C GLN A 130 -2.17 5.26 2.09
N MET A 131 -3.22 5.30 1.27
CA MET A 131 -4.59 5.56 1.71
C MET A 131 -5.09 4.48 2.67
N LYS A 132 -4.85 3.19 2.35
CA LYS A 132 -5.18 2.09 3.26
C LYS A 132 -4.53 2.26 4.63
N ARG A 133 -3.27 2.71 4.68
CA ARG A 133 -2.55 2.97 5.94
C ARG A 133 -3.18 4.10 6.77
N LEU A 134 -3.73 5.11 6.09
CA LEU A 134 -4.46 6.20 6.73
C LEU A 134 -5.89 5.82 7.13
N GLY A 135 -6.31 4.57 6.85
CA GLY A 135 -7.69 4.13 7.06
C GLY A 135 -8.69 4.82 6.12
N LEU A 136 -8.21 5.29 4.97
CA LEU A 136 -9.01 5.97 3.95
C LEU A 136 -9.30 5.05 2.77
N SER A 137 -10.50 5.19 2.23
CA SER A 137 -10.99 4.50 1.04
C SER A 137 -11.12 5.46 -0.14
N MET A 138 -11.30 4.90 -1.35
CA MET A 138 -11.52 5.73 -2.54
C MET A 138 -12.85 6.49 -2.45
N GLU A 139 -13.84 5.97 -1.72
CA GLU A 139 -15.11 6.67 -1.47
C GLU A 139 -14.91 7.94 -0.64
N ASP A 140 -13.95 7.94 0.29
CA ASP A 140 -13.70 9.07 1.19
C ASP A 140 -13.14 10.30 0.48
N ILE A 141 -12.43 10.12 -0.65
CA ILE A 141 -11.69 11.18 -1.36
C ILE A 141 -12.55 12.41 -1.64
N SER A 142 -13.80 12.21 -2.03
CA SER A 142 -14.72 13.30 -2.40
C SER A 142 -15.12 14.17 -1.22
N SER A 143 -15.01 13.65 0.01
CA SER A 143 -15.36 14.34 1.26
C SER A 143 -14.19 15.06 1.90
N ILE A 144 -12.95 14.75 1.50
CA ILE A 144 -11.75 15.36 2.05
C ILE A 144 -11.59 16.76 1.43
N PRO A 145 -11.52 17.83 2.24
CA PRO A 145 -11.25 19.16 1.70
C PRO A 145 -9.80 19.28 1.27
N ILE A 146 -9.57 20.07 0.23
CA ILE A 146 -8.23 20.47 -0.18
C ILE A 146 -7.66 21.41 0.90
N ASP A 147 -6.53 21.02 1.47
CA ASP A 147 -5.80 21.77 2.49
C ASP A 147 -4.37 22.03 2.00
N GLU A 148 -4.13 23.25 1.52
CA GLU A 148 -2.83 23.63 0.97
C GLU A 148 -1.74 23.86 2.03
N ASP A 149 -2.15 24.00 3.29
CA ASP A 149 -1.26 24.22 4.44
C ASP A 149 -0.93 22.91 5.17
N ALA A 150 -1.43 21.78 4.66
CA ALA A 150 -1.13 20.44 5.17
C ALA A 150 0.39 20.14 5.17
N PRO A 151 0.88 19.35 6.14
CA PRO A 151 2.30 18.99 6.20
C PRO A 151 2.68 18.16 4.98
N LEU A 152 3.77 18.54 4.31
CA LEU A 152 4.26 17.79 3.15
C LEU A 152 4.71 16.39 3.57
N VAL A 153 4.24 15.36 2.87
CA VAL A 153 4.70 13.99 3.07
C VAL A 153 5.80 13.66 2.06
N ALA A 154 6.88 13.07 2.53
CA ALA A 154 7.98 12.58 1.71
C ALA A 154 7.55 11.38 0.87
N THR A 155 7.38 11.55 -0.44
CA THR A 155 6.82 10.51 -1.33
C THR A 155 7.85 9.75 -2.17
N ARG A 156 9.15 9.89 -1.89
CA ARG A 156 10.23 9.29 -2.71
C ARG A 156 10.16 7.77 -2.82
N CYS A 157 9.63 7.09 -1.80
CA CYS A 157 9.42 5.65 -1.76
C CYS A 157 8.28 5.36 -0.77
N ALA A 158 7.56 4.25 -0.95
CA ALA A 158 6.53 3.78 -0.01
C ALA A 158 7.05 3.72 1.43
N VAL A 159 8.30 3.30 1.63
CA VAL A 159 8.87 3.19 2.98
C VAL A 159 9.17 4.55 3.61
N PHE A 160 9.69 5.51 2.84
CA PHE A 160 9.89 6.87 3.37
C PHE A 160 8.56 7.55 3.67
N ALA A 161 7.57 7.39 2.78
CA ALA A 161 6.23 7.91 3.00
C ALA A 161 5.63 7.31 4.28
N LYS A 162 5.76 6.00 4.49
CA LYS A 162 5.33 5.32 5.71
C LYS A 162 5.97 5.90 6.96
N THR A 163 7.30 6.05 6.99
CA THR A 163 8.00 6.63 8.15
C THR A 163 7.52 8.04 8.44
N ASP A 164 7.35 8.85 7.40
CA ASP A 164 6.93 10.24 7.53
C ASP A 164 5.47 10.36 7.97
N LEU A 165 4.57 9.53 7.43
CA LEU A 165 3.18 9.41 7.88
C LEU A 165 3.09 9.02 9.37
N ILE A 166 3.91 8.06 9.82
CA ILE A 166 3.96 7.68 11.25
C ILE A 166 4.44 8.85 12.11
N HIS A 167 5.46 9.58 11.65
CA HIS A 167 5.96 10.75 12.36
C HIS A 167 4.90 11.85 12.48
N LEU A 168 4.24 12.21 11.37
CA LEU A 168 3.15 13.19 11.36
C LEU A 168 1.96 12.73 12.22
N GLN A 169 1.66 11.43 12.23
CA GLN A 169 0.65 10.88 13.12
C GLN A 169 1.02 11.04 14.59
N GLN A 170 2.30 10.86 14.95
CA GLN A 170 2.81 11.08 16.31
C GLN A 170 2.78 12.55 16.72
N GLU A 171 2.91 13.48 15.77
CA GLU A 171 2.72 14.92 15.98
C GLU A 171 1.25 15.35 16.08
N GLY A 172 0.31 14.42 15.81
CA GLY A 172 -1.13 14.63 15.98
C GLY A 172 -1.86 15.12 14.72
N TYR A 173 -1.24 15.04 13.53
CA TYR A 173 -1.94 15.37 12.28
C TYR A 173 -3.06 14.36 11.97
N SER A 174 -4.16 14.86 11.40
CA SER A 174 -5.28 14.01 11.00
C SER A 174 -4.95 13.20 9.73
N PRO A 175 -5.62 12.05 9.51
CA PRO A 175 -5.52 11.31 8.25
C PRO A 175 -5.78 12.17 7.00
N GLN A 176 -6.71 13.11 7.07
CA GLN A 176 -7.06 14.02 5.97
C GLN A 176 -5.95 15.04 5.66
N ALA A 177 -5.30 15.58 6.69
CA ALA A 177 -4.16 16.48 6.53
C ALA A 177 -2.97 15.73 5.90
N MET A 178 -2.64 14.55 6.44
CA MET A 178 -1.59 13.70 5.87
C MET A 178 -1.88 13.28 4.43
N TYR A 179 -3.14 13.00 4.08
CA TYR A 179 -3.55 12.70 2.71
C TYR A 179 -3.34 13.88 1.74
N ASN A 180 -3.62 15.12 2.17
CA ASN A 180 -3.35 16.31 1.37
C ASN A 180 -1.84 16.46 1.10
N GLY A 181 -1.03 16.35 2.15
CA GLY A 181 0.42 16.35 2.07
C GLY A 181 0.98 15.27 1.15
N LEU A 182 0.39 14.07 1.20
CA LEU A 182 0.72 12.95 0.33
C LEU A 182 0.41 13.27 -1.14
N CYS A 183 -0.79 13.77 -1.46
CA CYS A 183 -1.17 14.14 -2.82
C CYS A 183 -0.24 15.22 -3.39
N GLN A 184 0.08 16.24 -2.61
CA GLN A 184 1.02 17.30 -2.98
C GLN A 184 2.42 16.73 -3.26
N GLY A 185 2.93 15.91 -2.32
CA GLY A 185 4.23 15.25 -2.47
C GLY A 185 4.28 14.36 -3.71
N MET A 186 3.21 13.62 -4.01
CA MET A 186 3.13 12.74 -5.18
C MET A 186 3.22 13.52 -6.50
N VAL A 187 2.49 14.62 -6.63
CA VAL A 187 2.57 15.49 -7.82
C VAL A 187 3.99 15.99 -8.00
N ILE A 188 4.65 16.44 -6.93
CA ILE A 188 6.03 16.94 -7.01
C ILE A 188 6.98 15.82 -7.45
N SER A 189 6.88 14.63 -6.86
CA SER A 189 7.76 13.49 -7.16
C SER A 189 7.53 12.97 -8.58
N GLY A 190 6.28 12.81 -9.02
CA GLY A 190 5.94 12.36 -10.37
C GLY A 190 6.36 13.37 -11.45
N LEU A 191 6.24 14.67 -11.20
CA LEU A 191 6.75 15.67 -12.15
C LEU A 191 8.29 15.66 -12.20
N LYS A 192 8.97 15.51 -11.06
CA LYS A 192 10.43 15.40 -11.02
C LYS A 192 10.95 14.16 -11.75
N SER A 193 10.19 13.06 -11.79
CA SER A 193 10.66 11.84 -12.46
C SER A 193 10.72 11.96 -13.98
N VAL A 194 9.89 12.81 -14.59
CA VAL A 194 9.83 13.00 -16.07
C VAL A 194 10.31 14.35 -16.56
N PHE A 195 10.52 15.33 -15.67
CA PHE A 195 11.13 16.63 -16.00
C PHE A 195 12.51 16.84 -15.35
N GLY A 196 12.92 15.95 -14.44
CA GLY A 196 14.14 16.09 -13.66
C GLY A 196 14.06 17.26 -12.67
N GLY A 197 15.04 18.16 -12.72
CA GLY A 197 15.20 19.22 -11.72
C GLY A 197 14.17 20.35 -11.83
N ARG A 198 13.98 20.92 -13.03
CA ARG A 198 13.10 22.09 -13.23
C ARG A 198 11.77 21.66 -13.82
N ILE A 199 10.75 21.64 -12.96
CA ILE A 199 9.36 21.44 -13.36
C ILE A 199 8.87 22.67 -14.15
N PRO A 200 8.37 22.53 -15.39
CA PRO A 200 7.84 23.64 -16.19
C PRO A 200 6.50 24.16 -15.67
N ASP A 201 6.02 25.26 -16.23
CA ASP A 201 4.73 25.88 -15.88
C ASP A 201 3.50 25.20 -16.52
N GLY A 202 3.70 24.15 -17.31
CA GLY A 202 2.65 23.37 -17.96
C GLY A 202 2.27 23.82 -19.37
N LYS A 203 2.78 24.96 -19.86
CA LYS A 203 2.33 25.50 -21.15
C LYS A 203 2.62 24.54 -22.30
N GLY A 204 1.58 24.22 -23.08
CA GLY A 204 1.71 23.35 -24.25
C GLY A 204 1.72 21.85 -23.93
N ILE A 205 1.35 21.46 -22.71
CA ILE A 205 1.29 20.06 -22.25
C ILE A 205 -0.16 19.68 -21.97
N LEU A 206 -0.60 18.54 -22.51
CA LEU A 206 -1.84 17.87 -22.14
C LEU A 206 -1.56 16.85 -21.02
N ALA A 207 -2.36 16.86 -19.97
CA ALA A 207 -2.30 15.88 -18.89
C ALA A 207 -3.49 14.91 -18.95
N ALA A 208 -3.18 13.63 -18.85
CA ALA A 208 -4.14 12.53 -18.83
C ALA A 208 -3.72 11.45 -17.82
N GLY A 209 -4.51 10.39 -17.68
CA GLY A 209 -4.19 9.24 -16.83
C GLY A 209 -5.11 9.09 -15.62
N GLY A 210 -5.12 7.87 -15.07
CA GLY A 210 -6.03 7.45 -14.01
C GLY A 210 -5.89 8.25 -12.72
N LEU A 211 -4.67 8.69 -12.39
CA LEU A 211 -4.41 9.44 -11.16
C LEU A 211 -5.13 10.80 -11.15
N LEU A 212 -5.43 11.36 -12.34
CA LEU A 212 -6.18 12.61 -12.48
C LEU A 212 -7.69 12.44 -12.26
N ALA A 213 -8.19 11.22 -12.02
CA ALA A 213 -9.53 11.05 -11.44
C ALA A 213 -9.62 11.69 -10.05
N ASN A 214 -8.49 11.73 -9.32
CA ASN A 214 -8.43 12.31 -8.01
C ASN A 214 -8.43 13.86 -8.07
N PRO A 215 -9.40 14.54 -7.43
CA PRO A 215 -9.48 16.00 -7.43
C PRO A 215 -8.27 16.68 -6.75
N HIS A 216 -7.70 16.09 -5.71
CA HIS A 216 -6.52 16.63 -5.01
C HIS A 216 -5.29 16.61 -5.90
N ILE A 217 -5.08 15.52 -6.64
CA ILE A 217 -3.99 15.44 -7.62
C ILE A 217 -4.17 16.50 -8.70
N ARG A 218 -5.38 16.68 -9.25
CA ARG A 218 -5.66 17.73 -10.24
C ARG A 218 -5.38 19.13 -9.70
N HIS A 219 -5.78 19.38 -8.45
CA HIS A 219 -5.54 20.64 -7.77
C HIS A 219 -4.04 20.94 -7.63
N TYR A 220 -3.28 20.03 -7.02
CA TYR A 220 -1.84 20.22 -6.81
C TYR A 220 -1.05 20.24 -8.12
N LEU A 221 -1.49 19.49 -9.14
CA LEU A 221 -0.92 19.56 -10.50
C LEU A 221 -1.12 20.94 -11.10
N SER A 222 -2.34 21.48 -11.04
CA SER A 222 -2.67 22.80 -11.58
C SER A 222 -1.93 23.92 -10.81
N LYS A 223 -1.76 23.77 -9.50
CA LYS A 223 -0.94 24.68 -8.70
C LYS A 223 0.53 24.66 -9.13
N ARG A 224 1.07 23.48 -9.43
CA ARG A 224 2.49 23.33 -9.82
C ARG A 224 2.76 23.69 -11.28
N MET A 225 1.77 23.48 -12.15
CA MET A 225 1.79 23.74 -13.59
C MET A 225 0.55 24.57 -14.00
N PRO A 226 0.53 25.90 -13.75
CA PRO A 226 -0.65 26.74 -13.94
C PRO A 226 -1.22 26.80 -15.37
N PHE A 227 -0.42 26.47 -16.38
CA PHE A 227 -0.83 26.52 -17.79
C PHE A 227 -1.03 25.13 -18.41
N ILE A 228 -1.05 24.07 -17.59
CA ILE A 228 -1.29 22.72 -18.10
C ILE A 228 -2.74 22.57 -18.56
N THR A 229 -2.93 21.88 -19.68
CA THR A 229 -4.27 21.48 -20.14
C THR A 229 -4.55 20.10 -19.57
N ILE A 230 -5.64 19.90 -18.83
CA ILE A 230 -6.08 18.56 -18.40
C ILE A 230 -7.12 18.06 -19.38
N ALA A 231 -6.94 16.84 -19.91
CA ALA A 231 -7.88 16.25 -20.85
C ALA A 231 -9.27 16.08 -20.24
N GLU A 232 -10.30 16.18 -21.06
CA GLU A 232 -11.65 15.79 -20.66
C GLU A 232 -11.69 14.28 -20.37
N ASN A 233 -12.29 13.87 -19.25
CA ASN A 233 -12.27 12.49 -18.77
C ASN A 233 -10.85 11.88 -18.73
N PRO A 234 -9.90 12.50 -18.00
CA PRO A 234 -8.48 12.19 -18.13
C PRO A 234 -8.15 10.74 -17.77
N ALA A 235 -8.94 10.14 -16.86
CA ALA A 235 -8.79 8.74 -16.46
C ALA A 235 -9.11 7.74 -17.59
N PHE A 236 -9.95 8.13 -18.54
CA PHE A 236 -10.39 7.31 -19.67
C PHE A 236 -9.64 7.63 -20.97
N PHE A 237 -8.66 8.53 -20.96
CA PHE A 237 -7.99 9.02 -22.18
C PHE A 237 -7.53 7.90 -23.12
N ARG A 238 -6.85 6.88 -22.58
CA ARG A 238 -6.44 5.68 -23.34
C ARG A 238 -7.62 4.86 -23.86
N SER A 239 -8.63 4.57 -23.02
CA SER A 239 -9.82 3.81 -23.45
C SER A 239 -10.61 4.55 -24.53
N ILE A 240 -10.72 5.88 -24.44
CA ILE A 240 -11.31 6.72 -25.48
C ILE A 240 -10.49 6.59 -26.76
N ALA A 241 -9.16 6.77 -26.67
CA ALA A 241 -8.27 6.64 -27.81
C ALA A 241 -8.39 5.27 -28.50
N LEU A 242 -8.47 4.18 -27.73
CA LEU A 242 -8.71 2.83 -28.24
C LEU A 242 -10.06 2.69 -28.93
N ALA A 243 -11.14 3.27 -28.39
CA ALA A 243 -12.45 3.27 -29.06
C ALA A 243 -12.38 4.01 -30.42
N ARG A 244 -11.65 5.13 -30.49
CA ARG A 244 -11.42 5.87 -31.75
C ARG A 244 -10.58 5.06 -32.74
N MET A 245 -9.58 4.32 -32.27
CA MET A 245 -8.81 3.40 -33.10
C MET A 245 -9.66 2.25 -33.64
N ALA A 246 -10.55 1.69 -32.82
CA ALA A 246 -11.49 0.65 -33.24
C ALA A 246 -12.39 1.14 -34.38
N LYS A 247 -12.89 2.39 -34.26
CA LYS A 247 -13.65 3.08 -35.33
C LYS A 247 -12.82 3.26 -36.60
N ALA A 248 -11.61 3.82 -36.48
CA ALA A 248 -10.74 4.13 -37.62
C ALA A 248 -10.31 2.89 -38.40
N LYS A 249 -10.04 1.78 -37.71
CA LYS A 249 -9.69 0.48 -38.32
C LYS A 249 -10.89 -0.33 -38.78
N ASN A 250 -12.11 0.13 -38.50
CA ASN A 250 -13.35 -0.61 -38.70
C ASN A 250 -13.28 -2.03 -38.08
N HIS A 251 -12.71 -2.13 -36.88
CA HIS A 251 -12.33 -3.41 -36.28
C HIS A 251 -13.51 -4.10 -35.59
N ASN A 252 -14.41 -4.67 -36.39
CA ASN A 252 -15.56 -5.44 -35.91
C ASN A 252 -15.12 -6.78 -35.31
N GLY A 253 -15.80 -7.24 -34.26
CA GLY A 253 -15.59 -8.59 -33.75
C GLY A 253 -15.66 -8.72 -32.24
N PHE A 254 -16.52 -7.94 -31.57
CA PHE A 254 -16.73 -8.03 -30.13
C PHE A 254 -17.05 -9.46 -29.67
N ASP A 255 -17.97 -10.15 -30.34
CA ASP A 255 -18.32 -11.54 -29.99
C ASP A 255 -17.13 -12.49 -30.08
N GLY A 256 -16.27 -12.29 -31.08
CA GLY A 256 -15.03 -13.03 -31.20
C GLY A 256 -14.08 -12.77 -30.02
N LEU A 257 -14.03 -11.54 -29.50
CA LEU A 257 -13.16 -11.18 -28.38
C LEU A 257 -13.61 -11.91 -27.13
N VAL A 258 -14.92 -11.93 -26.89
CA VAL A 258 -15.52 -12.66 -25.76
C VAL A 258 -15.21 -14.15 -25.86
N GLN A 259 -15.36 -14.75 -27.04
CA GLN A 259 -15.01 -16.15 -27.27
C GLN A 259 -13.52 -16.44 -27.00
N ALA A 260 -12.63 -15.58 -27.51
CA ALA A 260 -11.19 -15.72 -27.30
C ALA A 260 -10.84 -15.65 -25.80
N LEU A 261 -11.32 -14.62 -25.09
CA LEU A 261 -11.12 -14.46 -23.66
C LEU A 261 -11.61 -15.67 -22.87
N THR A 262 -12.76 -16.23 -23.22
CA THR A 262 -13.35 -17.39 -22.54
C THR A 262 -12.49 -18.64 -22.73
N SER A 263 -11.84 -18.79 -23.88
CA SER A 263 -11.01 -19.95 -24.23
C SER A 263 -9.59 -19.93 -23.63
N LEU A 264 -9.14 -18.80 -23.08
CA LEU A 264 -7.80 -18.66 -22.49
C LEU A 264 -7.64 -19.58 -21.26
N LYS A 265 -6.72 -20.54 -21.32
CA LYS A 265 -6.38 -21.40 -20.17
C LYS A 265 -5.48 -20.64 -19.18
N PRO A 266 -5.61 -20.90 -17.86
CA PRO A 266 -4.67 -20.38 -16.87
C PRO A 266 -3.26 -20.94 -17.15
N ILE A 267 -2.22 -20.12 -16.95
CA ILE A 267 -0.83 -20.58 -16.95
C ILE A 267 -0.65 -21.40 -15.68
N SER A 268 -0.47 -22.73 -15.81
CA SER A 268 -0.09 -23.60 -14.69
C SER A 268 1.43 -23.70 -14.62
N PHE A 269 2.03 -23.23 -13.52
CA PHE A 269 3.41 -23.57 -13.20
C PHE A 269 3.45 -24.91 -12.48
N GLU A 270 4.11 -25.90 -13.05
CA GLU A 270 4.51 -27.08 -12.29
C GLU A 270 5.60 -26.64 -11.30
N ALA A 271 5.34 -26.81 -10.01
CA ALA A 271 6.31 -26.50 -8.96
C ALA A 271 7.59 -27.32 -9.22
N SER A 272 8.74 -26.63 -9.29
CA SER A 272 10.03 -27.31 -9.47
C SER A 272 10.30 -28.32 -8.36
N ASP A 273 11.04 -29.40 -8.66
CA ASP A 273 11.51 -30.48 -7.78
C ASP A 273 12.39 -30.06 -6.56
N ALA A 274 12.29 -28.81 -6.10
CA ALA A 274 13.01 -28.34 -4.93
C ALA A 274 12.50 -29.09 -3.68
N LYS A 275 13.38 -29.89 -3.07
CA LYS A 275 13.09 -30.58 -1.81
C LYS A 275 12.87 -29.54 -0.69
N PRO A 276 11.91 -29.77 0.23
CA PRO A 276 11.71 -28.89 1.38
C PRO A 276 12.99 -28.71 2.20
N LEU A 277 13.17 -27.52 2.76
CA LEU A 277 14.27 -27.23 3.67
C LEU A 277 14.14 -28.09 4.94
N VAL A 278 15.21 -28.78 5.35
CA VAL A 278 15.25 -29.51 6.63
C VAL A 278 15.87 -28.58 7.68
N LEU A 279 15.07 -28.18 8.67
CA LEU A 279 15.51 -27.29 9.76
C LEU A 279 15.96 -28.10 10.98
N GLU A 280 17.26 -28.09 11.28
CA GLU A 280 17.78 -28.49 12.59
C GLU A 280 17.70 -27.28 13.55
N LYS A 281 16.66 -27.23 14.37
CA LYS A 281 16.46 -26.16 15.35
C LYS A 281 17.42 -26.33 16.53
N SER A 282 18.08 -25.24 16.96
CA SER A 282 18.78 -25.22 18.24
C SER A 282 17.80 -25.44 19.40
N SER A 283 18.25 -26.07 20.50
CA SER A 283 17.47 -26.18 21.73
C SER A 283 17.31 -24.81 22.38
N PHE A 284 16.21 -24.12 22.08
CA PHE A 284 15.85 -22.88 22.74
C PHE A 284 15.05 -23.20 24.01
N PRO A 285 15.41 -22.68 25.20
CA PRO A 285 14.75 -23.02 26.45
C PRO A 285 13.39 -22.33 26.65
N ALA A 286 12.82 -21.67 25.63
CA ALA A 286 11.54 -21.00 25.82
C ALA A 286 10.43 -22.02 26.06
N ARG A 287 9.71 -21.80 27.16
CA ARG A 287 8.34 -22.28 27.31
C ARG A 287 7.55 -21.74 26.12
N GLU A 288 7.00 -22.64 25.32
CA GLU A 288 6.08 -22.24 24.27
C GLU A 288 4.82 -21.66 24.94
N MET A 289 4.69 -20.33 24.93
CA MET A 289 3.56 -19.62 25.54
C MET A 289 2.39 -19.65 24.56
N ARG A 290 1.53 -20.65 24.68
CA ARG A 290 0.33 -20.75 23.85
C ARG A 290 -0.66 -19.66 24.25
N ARG A 291 -0.90 -18.70 23.36
CA ARG A 291 -1.85 -17.59 23.59
C ARG A 291 -3.26 -18.01 23.18
N ASP A 292 -4.24 -17.59 23.97
CA ASP A 292 -5.67 -17.63 23.65
C ASP A 292 -6.17 -16.21 23.32
N LYS A 293 -7.40 -16.08 22.81
CA LYS A 293 -8.04 -14.77 22.61
C LYS A 293 -8.98 -14.45 23.77
N ASP A 294 -8.84 -13.27 24.34
CA ASP A 294 -9.77 -12.77 25.36
C ASP A 294 -11.05 -12.16 24.75
N GLY A 295 -11.95 -11.67 25.60
CA GLY A 295 -13.20 -11.03 25.19
C GLY A 295 -13.05 -9.73 24.39
N LEU A 296 -11.84 -9.16 24.33
CA LEU A 296 -11.50 -7.96 23.54
C LEU A 296 -10.78 -8.32 22.23
N GLY A 297 -10.53 -9.61 21.98
CA GLY A 297 -9.82 -10.11 20.81
C GLY A 297 -8.29 -9.98 20.92
N ASN A 298 -7.76 -9.66 22.11
CA ASN A 298 -6.33 -9.64 22.37
C ASN A 298 -5.80 -11.06 22.54
N GLU A 299 -4.61 -11.32 22.02
CA GLU A 299 -3.90 -12.57 22.30
C GLU A 299 -3.29 -12.48 23.69
N ILE A 300 -3.60 -13.43 24.57
CA ILE A 300 -3.19 -13.43 25.97
C ILE A 300 -2.64 -14.78 26.40
N TRP A 301 -1.60 -14.75 27.21
CA TRP A 301 -1.08 -15.89 27.97
C TRP A 301 -0.81 -15.46 29.41
N HIS A 302 -1.04 -16.37 30.37
CA HIS A 302 -0.66 -16.16 31.77
C HIS A 302 -0.45 -17.49 32.50
N ASP A 303 0.28 -17.45 33.63
CA ASP A 303 0.40 -18.58 34.57
C ASP A 303 -0.09 -18.24 35.99
N LEU A 304 -0.85 -17.14 36.12
CA LEU A 304 -1.43 -16.67 37.38
C LEU A 304 -2.33 -17.71 38.05
N SER A 305 -2.26 -17.78 39.37
CA SER A 305 -3.12 -18.62 40.21
C SER A 305 -4.23 -17.80 40.88
N LYS A 306 -5.42 -18.38 41.02
CA LYS A 306 -6.56 -17.69 41.65
C LYS A 306 -6.22 -17.24 43.09
N GLY A 307 -6.46 -15.97 43.40
CA GLY A 307 -6.20 -15.38 44.72
C GLY A 307 -4.74 -15.00 44.98
N GLU A 308 -3.87 -15.07 43.96
CA GLU A 308 -2.46 -14.71 44.09
C GLU A 308 -2.27 -13.21 44.37
N VAL A 309 -1.22 -12.89 45.14
CA VAL A 309 -0.73 -11.52 45.32
C VAL A 309 0.50 -11.37 44.45
N LEU A 310 0.49 -10.44 43.52
CA LEU A 310 1.55 -10.27 42.53
C LEU A 310 2.12 -8.86 42.59
N ASP A 311 3.36 -8.75 43.04
CA ASP A 311 4.20 -7.56 42.81
C ASP A 311 4.91 -7.73 41.47
N ALA A 312 4.60 -6.87 40.50
CA ALA A 312 5.10 -6.99 39.14
C ALA A 312 5.59 -5.67 38.56
N PHE A 313 6.46 -5.79 37.56
CA PHE A 313 6.90 -4.72 36.68
C PHE A 313 6.12 -4.82 35.37
N LEU A 314 5.61 -3.70 34.89
CA LEU A 314 4.87 -3.61 33.63
C LEU A 314 5.81 -3.14 32.52
N GLY A 315 6.05 -3.97 31.51
CA GLY A 315 6.71 -3.57 30.27
C GLY A 315 5.69 -3.43 29.15
N VAL A 316 5.68 -2.29 28.44
CA VAL A 316 4.82 -2.08 27.26
C VAL A 316 5.67 -1.75 26.04
N ASP A 317 5.55 -2.54 24.99
CA ASP A 317 6.15 -2.28 23.67
C ASP A 317 5.07 -1.75 22.73
N ILE A 318 5.13 -0.46 22.40
CA ILE A 318 4.15 0.23 21.57
C ILE A 318 4.72 0.40 20.18
N GLY A 319 4.45 -0.56 19.31
CA GLY A 319 4.78 -0.52 17.89
C GLY A 319 3.67 0.13 17.06
N SER A 320 4.02 0.48 15.82
CA SER A 320 3.07 0.98 14.81
C SER A 320 2.11 -0.09 14.29
N THR A 321 2.54 -1.35 14.25
CA THR A 321 1.72 -2.50 13.84
C THR A 321 1.05 -3.18 15.04
N SER A 322 1.79 -3.38 16.13
CA SER A 322 1.31 -4.08 17.33
C SER A 322 1.74 -3.42 18.62
N THR A 323 0.91 -3.55 19.64
CA THR A 323 1.21 -3.17 21.02
C THR A 323 1.23 -4.43 21.86
N LYS A 324 2.26 -4.56 22.68
CA LYS A 324 2.46 -5.72 23.56
C LYS A 324 2.66 -5.25 24.99
N ALA A 325 2.21 -6.05 25.95
CA ALA A 325 2.55 -5.83 27.35
C ALA A 325 2.92 -7.13 28.05
N VAL A 326 3.86 -7.03 28.97
CA VAL A 326 4.25 -8.13 29.85
C VAL A 326 4.23 -7.68 31.31
N LEU A 327 3.79 -8.57 32.19
CA LEU A 327 4.00 -8.46 33.63
C LEU A 327 5.11 -9.40 34.04
N VAL A 328 6.16 -8.85 34.65
CA VAL A 328 7.33 -9.59 35.10
C VAL A 328 7.42 -9.50 36.62
N ASP A 329 7.57 -10.62 37.30
CA ASP A 329 7.73 -10.63 38.76
C ASP A 329 9.18 -10.33 39.21
N ASN A 330 9.40 -10.28 40.52
CA ASN A 330 10.73 -10.03 41.11
C ASN A 330 11.78 -11.10 40.77
N SER A 331 11.38 -12.27 40.26
CA SER A 331 12.29 -13.34 39.82
C SER A 331 12.68 -13.22 38.34
N ASN A 332 12.24 -12.17 37.64
CA ASN A 332 12.31 -11.99 36.19
C ASN A 332 11.48 -13.00 35.39
N THR A 333 10.46 -13.60 36.01
CA THR A 333 9.55 -14.52 35.32
C THR A 333 8.40 -13.75 34.70
N ILE A 334 8.12 -14.01 33.42
CA ILE A 334 6.94 -13.47 32.73
C ILE A 334 5.71 -14.19 33.29
N ARG A 335 4.78 -13.42 33.85
CA ARG A 335 3.53 -13.91 34.47
C ARG A 335 2.30 -13.69 33.59
N VAL A 336 2.35 -12.64 32.77
CA VAL A 336 1.32 -12.29 31.77
C VAL A 336 2.02 -11.77 30.52
N ASP A 337 1.54 -12.19 29.34
CA ASP A 337 1.92 -11.71 28.01
C ASP A 337 0.62 -11.39 27.26
N ILE A 338 0.50 -10.15 26.77
CA ILE A 338 -0.64 -9.70 25.98
C ILE A 338 -0.14 -9.05 24.69
N TYR A 339 -0.76 -9.40 23.57
CA TYR A 339 -0.53 -8.84 22.25
C TYR A 339 -1.84 -8.33 21.64
N THR A 340 -1.78 -7.14 21.04
CA THR A 340 -2.90 -6.59 20.25
C THR A 340 -2.39 -5.84 19.02
N LYS A 341 -3.22 -5.72 17.98
CA LYS A 341 -2.91 -4.89 16.80
C LYS A 341 -3.05 -3.40 17.17
N THR A 342 -2.05 -2.59 16.83
CA THR A 342 -2.09 -1.14 17.05
C THR A 342 -3.02 -0.46 16.06
N SER A 343 -2.97 -0.86 14.78
CA SER A 343 -3.78 -0.30 13.69
C SER A 343 -3.74 1.23 13.62
N GLY A 344 -2.56 1.83 13.86
CA GLY A 344 -2.38 3.29 13.91
C GLY A 344 -3.06 4.00 15.09
N LYS A 345 -3.61 3.27 16.07
CA LYS A 345 -4.32 3.82 17.23
C LYS A 345 -3.63 3.38 18.53
N PRO A 346 -2.41 3.89 18.83
CA PRO A 346 -1.62 3.44 19.98
C PRO A 346 -2.36 3.62 21.31
N ILE A 347 -3.13 4.69 21.47
CA ILE A 347 -3.91 4.95 22.69
C ILE A 347 -4.99 3.89 22.90
N ASP A 348 -5.75 3.57 21.85
CA ASP A 348 -6.83 2.58 21.93
C ASP A 348 -6.28 1.16 22.17
N ALA A 349 -5.17 0.82 21.52
CA ALA A 349 -4.47 -0.45 21.70
C ALA A 349 -3.97 -0.61 23.15
N THR A 350 -3.31 0.40 23.73
CA THR A 350 -2.87 0.36 25.13
C THR A 350 -4.06 0.28 26.10
N ARG A 351 -5.15 1.01 25.83
CA ARG A 351 -6.39 0.90 26.62
C ARG A 351 -6.95 -0.52 26.60
N SER A 352 -6.96 -1.16 25.43
CA SER A 352 -7.42 -2.54 25.27
C SER A 352 -6.61 -3.50 26.16
N ILE A 353 -5.27 -3.40 26.12
CA ILE A 353 -4.39 -4.21 26.96
C ILE A 353 -4.67 -4.01 28.46
N PHE A 354 -4.81 -2.76 28.90
CA PHE A 354 -5.04 -2.49 30.33
C PHE A 354 -6.41 -2.98 30.78
N ALA A 355 -7.42 -2.93 29.91
CA ALA A 355 -8.70 -3.56 30.15
C ALA A 355 -8.56 -5.08 30.30
N SER A 356 -7.78 -5.76 29.46
CA SER A 356 -7.48 -7.20 29.60
C SER A 356 -6.80 -7.55 30.91
N ILE A 357 -5.77 -6.78 31.31
CA ILE A 357 -5.08 -6.99 32.60
C ILE A 357 -6.06 -6.84 33.77
N LYS A 358 -6.91 -5.82 33.71
CA LYS A 358 -7.93 -5.57 34.74
C LYS A 358 -8.93 -6.72 34.82
N THR A 359 -9.51 -7.12 33.69
CA THR A 359 -10.47 -8.23 33.62
C THR A 359 -9.86 -9.52 34.17
N LEU A 360 -8.63 -9.86 33.75
CA LEU A 360 -7.92 -11.04 34.24
C LEU A 360 -7.69 -10.99 35.76
N SER A 361 -7.29 -9.82 36.28
CA SER A 361 -7.09 -9.61 37.71
C SER A 361 -8.39 -9.78 38.51
N GLU A 362 -9.53 -9.32 37.97
CA GLU A 362 -10.84 -9.45 38.60
C GLU A 362 -11.35 -10.90 38.58
N GLU A 363 -11.28 -11.58 37.44
CA GLU A 363 -11.73 -12.97 37.27
C GLU A 363 -10.97 -13.95 38.18
N LEU A 364 -9.66 -13.76 38.30
CA LEU A 364 -8.80 -14.59 39.14
C LEU A 364 -8.66 -14.06 40.57
N ASN A 365 -9.31 -12.95 40.92
CA ASN A 365 -9.20 -12.29 42.22
C ASN A 365 -7.74 -12.05 42.64
N ILE A 366 -6.93 -11.55 41.71
CA ILE A 366 -5.51 -11.25 41.89
C ILE A 366 -5.37 -9.91 42.60
N LYS A 367 -4.50 -9.84 43.60
CA LYS A 367 -4.07 -8.58 44.17
C LYS A 367 -2.79 -8.14 43.45
N LEU A 368 -2.97 -7.44 42.33
CA LEU A 368 -1.88 -6.94 41.49
C LEU A 368 -1.35 -5.60 42.02
N ASN A 369 -0.04 -5.52 42.22
CA ASN A 369 0.68 -4.30 42.56
C ASN A 369 1.77 -4.06 41.50
N ILE A 370 1.66 -2.94 40.77
CA ILE A 370 2.65 -2.56 39.76
C ILE A 370 3.71 -1.70 40.42
N THR A 371 4.93 -2.25 40.55
CA THR A 371 6.04 -1.60 41.25
C THR A 371 6.74 -0.56 40.39
N ALA A 372 6.84 -0.80 39.08
CA ALA A 372 7.30 0.17 38.10
C ALA A 372 6.79 -0.18 36.70
N CYS A 373 6.76 0.81 35.82
CA CYS A 373 6.39 0.67 34.43
C CYS A 373 7.47 1.18 33.47
N GLY A 374 7.78 0.38 32.45
CA GLY A 374 8.66 0.74 31.35
C GLY A 374 7.93 0.73 30.01
N THR A 375 8.22 1.69 29.14
CA THR A 375 7.70 1.74 27.77
C THR A 375 8.82 1.76 26.73
N THR A 376 8.57 1.08 25.61
CA THR A 376 9.45 1.03 24.44
C THR A 376 8.66 1.02 23.13
N GLY A 377 9.35 0.99 21.99
CA GLY A 377 8.74 1.05 20.66
C GLY A 377 8.53 2.48 20.16
N SER A 378 7.86 2.63 19.01
CA SER A 378 7.64 3.92 18.35
C SER A 378 6.67 4.82 19.12
N GLY A 379 5.67 4.26 19.80
CA GLY A 379 4.69 4.98 20.61
C GLY A 379 5.12 5.26 22.06
N ARG A 380 6.34 4.87 22.47
CA ARG A 380 6.79 4.91 23.86
C ARG A 380 6.70 6.27 24.55
N LYS A 381 6.97 7.36 23.83
CA LYS A 381 6.94 8.71 24.41
C LYS A 381 5.50 9.12 24.70
N LEU A 382 4.64 9.05 23.68
CA LEU A 382 3.23 9.37 23.81
C LEU A 382 2.57 8.56 24.93
N ILE A 383 2.71 7.24 24.90
CA ILE A 383 2.06 6.36 25.87
C ILE A 383 2.75 6.45 27.24
N GLY A 384 4.08 6.52 27.29
CA GLY A 384 4.85 6.65 28.51
C GLY A 384 4.45 7.88 29.32
N GLU A 385 4.27 9.04 28.67
CA GLU A 385 3.77 10.26 29.33
C GLU A 385 2.33 10.09 29.82
N ILE A 386 1.45 9.46 29.04
CA ILE A 386 0.04 9.25 29.40
C ILE A 386 -0.10 8.36 30.64
N ILE A 387 0.66 7.27 30.71
CA ILE A 387 0.56 6.29 31.81
C ILE A 387 1.47 6.63 32.99
N GLY A 388 2.30 7.67 32.87
CA GLY A 388 3.30 8.03 33.87
C GLY A 388 4.39 6.97 34.04
N ALA A 389 4.90 6.43 32.93
CA ALA A 389 5.92 5.39 32.96
C ALA A 389 7.21 5.88 33.64
N ASP A 390 7.73 5.07 34.56
CA ASP A 390 9.00 5.35 35.27
C ASP A 390 10.20 5.36 34.32
N ALA A 391 10.12 4.60 33.23
CA ALA A 391 11.18 4.51 32.24
C ALA A 391 10.63 4.52 30.81
N ILE A 392 11.05 5.50 30.00
CA ILE A 392 10.78 5.56 28.57
C ILE A 392 12.09 5.25 27.84
N ILE A 393 12.25 4.01 27.38
CA ILE A 393 13.54 3.48 26.90
C ILE A 393 13.52 3.18 25.41
N ASN A 394 14.68 3.28 24.77
CA ASN A 394 14.81 2.90 23.37
C ASN A 394 14.71 1.36 23.23
N GLU A 395 14.07 0.92 22.15
CA GLU A 395 13.84 -0.48 21.79
C GLU A 395 15.13 -1.28 21.65
N ILE A 396 16.18 -0.68 21.07
CA ILE A 396 17.50 -1.31 20.95
C ILE A 396 18.04 -1.68 22.35
N THR A 397 17.91 -0.76 23.31
CA THR A 397 18.36 -0.97 24.69
C THR A 397 17.49 -2.01 25.40
N ALA A 398 16.18 -1.97 25.16
CA ALA A 398 15.24 -2.95 25.70
C ALA A 398 15.55 -4.37 25.20
N HIS A 399 15.81 -4.55 23.89
CA HIS A 399 16.21 -5.84 23.31
C HIS A 399 17.52 -6.35 23.88
N ALA A 400 18.56 -5.51 23.95
CA ALA A 400 19.82 -5.89 24.54
C ALA A 400 19.65 -6.37 25.99
N ARG A 401 18.87 -5.64 26.79
CA ARG A 401 18.58 -6.00 28.18
C ARG A 401 17.79 -7.30 28.29
N GLY A 402 16.75 -7.48 27.47
CA GLY A 402 15.93 -8.69 27.45
C GLY A 402 16.73 -9.92 27.04
N ALA A 403 17.54 -9.82 25.99
CA ALA A 403 18.40 -10.91 25.50
C ALA A 403 19.41 -11.36 26.56
N LEU A 404 20.06 -10.41 27.25
CA LEU A 404 21.04 -10.71 28.31
C LEU A 404 20.42 -11.32 29.58
N THR A 405 19.11 -11.15 29.78
CA THR A 405 18.38 -11.86 30.85
C THR A 405 18.15 -13.33 30.49
N LEU A 406 18.00 -13.64 29.18
CA LEU A 406 17.81 -15.01 28.69
C LEU A 406 19.14 -15.78 28.61
N ASP A 407 20.15 -15.17 27.99
CA ASP A 407 21.50 -15.72 27.89
C ASP A 407 22.54 -14.59 27.91
N ARG A 408 23.44 -14.64 28.89
CA ARG A 408 24.50 -13.65 29.08
C ARG A 408 25.59 -13.71 28.01
N ASN A 409 25.65 -14.79 27.23
CA ASN A 409 26.61 -14.99 26.16
C ASN A 409 26.11 -14.52 24.79
N VAL A 410 24.92 -13.92 24.71
CA VAL A 410 24.43 -13.37 23.44
C VAL A 410 25.32 -12.22 22.97
N GLU A 411 25.93 -12.38 21.81
CA GLU A 411 26.77 -11.37 21.16
C GLU A 411 26.08 -10.72 19.96
N SER A 412 24.98 -11.29 19.47
CA SER A 412 24.25 -10.78 18.31
C SER A 412 22.75 -11.03 18.46
N ILE A 413 21.97 -10.00 18.17
CA ILE A 413 20.50 -10.05 18.18
C ILE A 413 20.04 -9.70 16.77
N PHE A 414 19.22 -10.58 16.18
CA PHE A 414 18.43 -10.29 15.01
C PHE A 414 16.97 -10.17 15.44
N GLU A 415 16.41 -8.99 15.29
CA GLU A 415 14.99 -8.72 15.50
C GLU A 415 14.33 -8.57 14.14
N ILE A 416 13.32 -9.38 13.87
CA ILE A 416 12.53 -9.30 12.65
C ILE A 416 11.17 -8.74 13.03
N GLY A 417 11.03 -7.43 12.85
CA GLY A 417 9.84 -6.70 13.20
C GLY A 417 8.78 -6.71 12.11
N GLY A 418 7.67 -6.04 12.43
CA GLY A 418 6.62 -5.78 11.45
C GLY A 418 7.11 -4.84 10.36
N GLN A 419 7.82 -3.76 10.70
CA GLN A 419 8.18 -2.69 9.76
C GLN A 419 9.67 -2.58 9.44
N ASP A 420 10.51 -2.98 10.38
CA ASP A 420 11.96 -2.97 10.27
C ASP A 420 12.53 -4.29 10.81
N SER A 421 13.80 -4.51 10.56
CA SER A 421 14.58 -5.61 11.07
C SER A 421 15.90 -5.06 11.56
N LYS A 422 16.28 -5.46 12.77
CA LYS A 422 17.43 -4.89 13.48
C LYS A 422 18.46 -5.96 13.72
N PHE A 423 19.71 -5.60 13.46
CA PHE A 423 20.89 -6.29 13.92
C PHE A 423 21.51 -5.49 15.05
N ILE A 424 21.74 -6.12 16.20
CA ILE A 424 22.40 -5.50 17.36
C ILE A 424 23.58 -6.39 17.73
N ARG A 425 24.80 -5.83 17.73
CA ARG A 425 25.99 -6.51 18.22
C ARG A 425 26.29 -6.08 19.65
N LEU A 426 26.49 -7.07 20.50
CA LEU A 426 26.88 -6.89 21.89
C LEU A 426 28.34 -7.32 22.09
N GLU A 427 29.06 -6.61 22.94
CA GLU A 427 30.40 -6.98 23.41
C GLU A 427 30.43 -6.78 24.92
N GLN A 428 30.70 -7.85 25.67
CA GLN A 428 30.65 -7.85 27.14
C GLN A 428 29.33 -7.27 27.70
N GLY A 429 28.20 -7.61 27.05
CA GLY A 429 26.87 -7.15 27.42
C GLY A 429 26.57 -5.69 27.10
N ARG A 430 27.42 -5.01 26.31
CA ARG A 430 27.20 -3.62 25.87
C ARG A 430 26.97 -3.58 24.37
N ILE A 431 26.04 -2.72 23.94
CA ILE A 431 25.79 -2.47 22.52
C ILE A 431 27.00 -1.76 21.92
N VAL A 432 27.62 -2.38 20.91
CA VAL A 432 28.79 -1.84 20.21
C VAL A 432 28.53 -1.56 18.73
N ASP A 433 27.50 -2.18 18.16
CA ASP A 433 27.06 -1.91 16.80
C ASP A 433 25.55 -2.15 16.67
N VAL A 434 24.91 -1.36 15.82
CA VAL A 434 23.50 -1.51 15.47
C VAL A 434 23.36 -1.22 13.99
N ASN A 435 22.75 -2.17 13.28
CA ASN A 435 22.34 -1.98 11.89
C ASN A 435 20.85 -2.26 11.77
N MET A 436 20.21 -1.62 10.82
CA MET A 436 18.79 -1.84 10.53
C MET A 436 18.66 -1.97 9.03
N ASN A 437 17.72 -2.78 8.56
CA ASN A 437 17.42 -2.81 7.13
C ASN A 437 17.01 -1.39 6.70
N TYR A 438 17.87 -0.75 5.91
CA TYR A 438 17.59 0.60 5.45
C TYR A 438 16.37 0.55 4.51
N VAL A 439 15.28 1.15 4.97
CA VAL A 439 14.23 1.74 4.13
C VAL A 439 13.56 0.76 3.15
N CYS A 440 13.62 -0.55 3.40
CA CYS A 440 12.98 -1.55 2.57
C CYS A 440 12.18 -2.51 3.45
N ALA A 441 10.87 -2.63 3.21
CA ALA A 441 10.03 -3.62 3.89
C ALA A 441 10.42 -5.07 3.53
N ALA A 442 11.25 -5.26 2.49
CA ALA A 442 11.81 -6.57 2.14
C ALA A 442 12.52 -7.18 3.35
N GLY A 443 12.05 -8.37 3.76
CA GLY A 443 12.55 -9.09 4.93
C GLY A 443 11.77 -8.85 6.23
N THR A 444 10.67 -8.09 6.22
CA THR A 444 9.83 -7.80 7.40
C THR A 444 8.45 -8.45 7.31
N GLY A 445 7.75 -8.58 8.44
CA GLY A 445 6.39 -9.12 8.46
C GLY A 445 5.39 -8.31 7.64
N SER A 446 5.53 -6.98 7.59
CA SER A 446 4.60 -6.13 6.82
C SER A 446 4.66 -6.36 5.32
N PHE A 447 5.81 -6.78 4.77
CA PHE A 447 5.87 -7.13 3.36
C PHE A 447 5.03 -8.38 3.05
N VAL A 448 5.10 -9.39 3.90
CA VAL A 448 4.30 -10.62 3.75
C VAL A 448 2.81 -10.30 3.88
N GLU A 449 2.41 -9.50 4.87
CA GLU A 449 1.02 -9.03 5.05
C GLU A 449 0.53 -8.22 3.83
N GLU A 450 1.36 -7.29 3.32
CA GLU A 450 1.01 -6.48 2.15
C GLU A 450 0.88 -7.31 0.87
N GLN A 451 1.74 -8.32 0.66
CA GLN A 451 1.59 -9.23 -0.48
C GLN A 451 0.35 -10.12 -0.34
N ALA A 452 0.06 -10.62 0.86
CA ALA A 452 -1.14 -11.42 1.15
C ALA A 452 -2.42 -10.62 0.81
N ASP A 453 -2.50 -9.36 1.25
CA ASP A 453 -3.63 -8.47 0.99
C ASP A 453 -3.82 -8.16 -0.51
N ILE A 454 -2.73 -8.00 -1.26
CA ILE A 454 -2.80 -7.78 -2.73
C ILE A 454 -3.37 -9.02 -3.43
N LEU A 455 -3.03 -10.21 -2.94
CA LEU A 455 -3.43 -11.50 -3.48
C LEU A 455 -4.75 -12.02 -2.90
N ASP A 456 -5.42 -11.26 -2.03
CA ASP A 456 -6.66 -11.66 -1.34
C ASP A 456 -6.50 -12.96 -0.52
N MET A 457 -5.31 -13.16 0.07
CA MET A 457 -4.96 -14.30 0.91
C MET A 457 -4.94 -13.88 2.38
N LYS A 458 -5.31 -14.78 3.30
CA LYS A 458 -5.11 -14.53 4.74
C LYS A 458 -3.70 -14.93 5.14
N LEU A 459 -3.11 -14.19 6.07
CA LEU A 459 -1.81 -14.55 6.66
C LEU A 459 -1.80 -15.98 7.24
N ASP A 460 -2.90 -16.39 7.88
CA ASP A 460 -3.07 -17.74 8.45
C ASP A 460 -3.04 -18.85 7.38
N ASP A 461 -3.27 -18.51 6.09
CA ASP A 461 -3.25 -19.46 4.98
C ASP A 461 -1.84 -19.62 4.37
N ILE A 462 -0.85 -18.81 4.79
CA ILE A 462 0.48 -18.69 4.15
C ILE A 462 1.55 -19.60 4.80
N GLY A 463 1.22 -20.34 5.86
CA GLY A 463 2.11 -21.35 6.44
C GLY A 463 1.88 -21.61 7.91
#